data_AF-A0A9X9HXM1-F1
#
_entry.id   AF-A0A9X9HXM1-F1
#
_cell.length_a   1.000
_cell.length_b   1.000
_cell.length_c   1.000
_cell.angle_alpha   90.00
_cell.angle_beta   90.00
_cell.angle_gamma   90.00
#
_symmetry.space_group_name_H-M   'P 1'
#
loop_
_entity.id
_entity.type
_entity.pdbx_description
1 polymer ?
#
loop_
_entity_poly.entity_id
_entity_poly.type
_entity_poly.pdbx_seq_one_letter_code
_entity_poly.pdbx_strand_id
1 'polypeptide(L)'
;MKLEFSAQQKHIARFCLLPACCIFLIAWWLTENKSTAFIVSLTTAFMGWTNSIILSGLNFKRTEASKGKDATAQYIEKLFEEMEVLFSDRALGEATLENILTARVSILELRLSHLKKRINLELLSTEKLAELRSNPLDFIKSPEYKQQLTNLKFDYLNNIEQKYSNWLEQA
;
A
#
# COMPACT_ATOMS: atom_id res chain seq x y z
N MET A 1 39.55 1.55 25.09
CA MET A 1 38.49 0.79 24.39
C MET A 1 37.87 1.72 23.34
N LYS A 2 38.33 1.67 22.08
CA LYS A 2 37.77 2.49 20.99
C LYS A 2 36.51 1.78 20.50
N LEU A 3 35.34 2.34 20.80
CA LEU A 3 34.07 1.91 20.20
C LEU A 3 34.10 2.32 18.71
N GLU A 4 34.50 1.39 17.86
CA GLU A 4 34.37 1.51 16.40
C GLU A 4 32.88 1.48 16.04
N PHE A 5 32.25 2.65 16.05
CA PHE A 5 30.88 2.82 15.56
C PHE A 5 30.82 2.52 14.06
N SER A 6 29.96 1.58 13.67
CA SER A 6 29.64 1.25 12.27
C SER A 6 29.25 2.52 11.51
N ALA A 7 29.57 2.59 10.21
CA ALA A 7 29.25 3.74 9.35
C ALA A 7 27.75 4.14 9.45
N GLN A 8 26.87 3.15 9.58
CA GLN A 8 25.43 3.36 9.74
C GLN A 8 25.08 3.99 11.10
N GLN A 9 25.76 3.58 12.17
CA GLN A 9 25.57 4.20 13.49
C GLN A 9 26.17 5.61 13.57
N LYS A 10 27.26 5.90 12.84
CA LYS A 10 27.80 7.27 12.71
C LYS A 10 26.83 8.20 11.99
N HIS A 11 26.14 7.71 10.96
CA HIS A 11 25.11 8.49 10.27
C HIS A 11 23.91 8.76 11.18
N ILE A 12 23.40 7.74 11.88
CA ILE A 12 22.29 7.89 12.83
C ILE A 12 22.67 8.85 13.97
N ALA A 13 23.87 8.71 14.53
CA ALA A 13 24.37 9.61 15.57
C ALA A 13 24.46 11.05 15.07
N ARG A 14 24.95 11.30 13.85
CA ARG A 14 24.97 12.65 13.27
C ARG A 14 23.58 13.22 13.06
N PHE A 15 22.64 12.44 12.52
CA PHE A 15 21.28 12.91 12.25
C PHE A 15 20.46 13.13 13.52
N CYS A 16 20.71 12.39 14.60
CA CYS A 16 20.00 12.57 15.86
C CYS A 16 20.63 13.60 16.80
N LEU A 17 21.97 13.66 16.86
CA LEU A 17 22.68 14.54 17.80
C LEU A 17 22.74 16.00 17.31
N LEU A 18 22.89 16.24 16.00
CA LEU A 18 22.94 17.62 15.47
C LEU A 18 21.68 18.44 15.80
N PRO A 19 20.44 17.94 15.54
CA PRO A 19 19.23 18.68 15.86
C PRO A 19 19.06 18.88 17.37
N ALA A 20 19.38 17.87 18.17
CA ALA A 20 19.29 17.94 19.63
C ALA A 20 20.26 18.99 20.20
N CYS A 21 21.49 19.06 19.69
CA CYS A 21 22.45 20.10 20.05
C CYS A 21 21.99 21.50 19.63
N CYS A 22 21.40 21.64 18.44
CA CYS A 22 20.83 22.92 18.00
C CYS A 22 19.68 23.38 18.91
N ILE A 23 18.76 22.49 19.28
CA ILE A 23 17.64 22.78 20.20
C ILE A 23 18.19 23.20 21.57
N PHE A 24 19.21 22.50 22.07
CA PHE A 24 19.86 22.83 23.34
C PHE A 24 20.54 24.21 23.31
N LEU A 25 21.28 24.53 22.25
CA LEU A 25 21.94 25.83 22.09
C LEU A 25 20.94 26.99 21.99
N ILE A 26 19.83 26.79 21.28
CA ILE A 26 18.74 27.77 21.17
C ILE A 26 18.07 27.97 22.54
N ALA A 27 17.74 26.89 23.26
CA ALA A 27 17.14 26.96 24.59
C ALA A 27 18.06 27.66 25.59
N TRP A 28 19.36 27.38 25.54
CA TRP A 28 20.38 28.00 26.39
C TRP A 28 20.54 29.50 26.11
N TRP A 29 20.40 29.92 24.86
CA TRP A 29 20.46 31.33 24.49
C TRP A 29 19.19 32.10 24.88
N LEU A 30 18.03 31.45 24.86
CA LEU A 30 16.73 32.08 25.11
C LEU A 30 16.33 32.16 26.59
N THR A 31 16.93 31.34 27.46
CA THR A 31 16.52 31.26 28.88
C THR A 31 17.65 31.65 29.83
N GLU A 32 17.37 32.54 30.77
CA GLU A 32 18.33 32.97 31.79
C GLU A 32 18.63 31.86 32.81
N ASN A 33 17.68 30.97 33.05
CA ASN A 33 17.82 29.86 33.99
C ASN A 33 18.26 28.56 33.26
N LYS A 34 19.50 28.15 33.52
CA LYS A 34 20.14 26.98 32.89
C LYS A 34 19.39 25.67 33.13
N SER A 35 18.72 25.53 34.28
CA SER A 35 17.95 24.33 34.62
C SER A 35 16.69 24.23 33.77
N THR A 36 16.01 25.35 33.51
CA THR A 36 14.82 25.36 32.64
C THR A 36 15.21 25.16 31.17
N ALA A 37 16.37 25.68 30.74
CA ALA A 37 16.90 25.46 29.39
C ALA A 37 17.05 23.95 29.07
N PHE A 38 17.63 23.22 30.03
CA PHE A 38 17.86 21.78 29.89
C PHE A 38 16.54 21.00 29.78
N ILE A 39 15.59 21.26 30.68
CA ILE A 39 14.29 20.57 30.70
C ILE A 39 13.53 20.83 29.39
N VAL A 40 13.45 22.09 28.94
CA VAL A 40 12.72 22.46 27.72
C VAL A 40 13.35 21.86 26.46
N SER A 41 14.69 21.83 26.40
CA SER A 41 15.38 21.22 25.26
C SER A 41 15.13 19.72 25.14
N LEU A 42 15.11 19.00 26.27
CA LEU A 42 14.91 17.56 26.32
C LEU A 42 13.47 17.19 25.96
N THR A 43 12.49 17.91 26.49
CA THR A 43 11.06 17.68 26.17
C THR A 43 10.76 18.00 24.71
N THR A 44 11.30 19.11 24.19
CA THR A 44 11.11 19.52 22.78
C THR A 44 11.76 18.51 21.84
N ALA A 45 12.99 18.07 22.12
CA ALA A 45 13.65 17.06 21.33
C ALA A 45 12.85 15.74 21.33
N PHE A 46 12.41 15.29 22.50
CA PHE A 46 11.61 14.07 22.63
C PHE A 46 10.30 14.17 21.83
N MET A 47 9.54 15.26 21.99
CA MET A 47 8.30 15.50 21.25
C MET A 47 8.53 15.60 19.74
N GLY A 48 9.63 16.22 19.31
CA GLY A 48 10.00 16.32 17.90
C GLY A 48 10.26 14.95 17.27
N TRP A 49 11.02 14.10 17.96
CA TRP A 49 11.32 12.74 17.49
C TRP A 49 10.08 11.85 17.48
N THR A 50 9.27 11.86 18.53
CA THR A 50 8.04 11.06 18.58
C THR A 50 7.08 11.48 17.47
N ASN A 51 6.86 12.78 17.28
CA ASN A 51 6.04 13.29 16.20
C ASN A 51 6.59 12.90 14.82
N SER A 52 7.91 13.01 14.61
CA SER A 52 8.54 12.60 13.36
C SER A 52 8.37 11.11 13.08
N ILE A 53 8.55 10.24 14.09
CA ILE A 53 8.35 8.79 13.94
C ILE A 53 6.90 8.47 13.59
N ILE A 54 5.94 9.10 14.28
CA ILE A 54 4.51 8.90 14.03
C ILE A 54 4.16 9.34 12.60
N LEU A 55 4.55 10.56 12.21
CA LEU A 55 4.29 11.10 10.87
C LEU A 55 4.94 10.26 9.77
N SER A 56 6.19 9.85 9.94
CA SER A 56 6.87 8.96 9.00
C SER A 56 6.16 7.61 8.88
N GLY A 57 5.69 7.04 9.99
CA GLY A 57 4.92 5.79 9.99
C GLY A 57 3.59 5.93 9.24
N LEU A 58 2.85 7.01 9.46
CA LEU A 58 1.58 7.30 8.76
C LEU A 58 1.81 7.53 7.27
N ASN A 59 2.81 8.33 6.90
CA ASN A 59 3.18 8.60 5.51
C ASN A 59 3.65 7.34 4.79
N PHE A 60 4.39 6.47 5.47
CA PHE A 60 4.80 5.18 4.93
C PHE A 60 3.57 4.29 4.67
N LYS A 61 2.67 4.16 5.66
CA LYS A 61 1.42 3.39 5.49
C LYS A 61 0.58 3.90 4.33
N ARG A 62 0.37 5.22 4.22
CA ARG A 62 -0.39 5.84 3.11
C ARG A 62 0.28 5.63 1.76
N THR A 63 1.60 5.74 1.70
CA THR A 63 2.37 5.52 0.47
C THR A 63 2.28 4.06 0.02
N GLU A 64 2.44 3.12 0.95
CA GLU A 64 2.31 1.68 0.66
C GLU A 64 0.88 1.31 0.27
N ALA A 65 -0.13 1.91 0.90
CA ALA A 65 -1.54 1.74 0.53
C ALA A 65 -1.82 2.22 -0.90
N SER A 66 -1.36 3.42 -1.24
CA SER A 66 -1.49 3.98 -2.59
C SER A 66 -0.81 3.11 -3.65
N LYS A 67 0.45 2.71 -3.41
CA LYS A 67 1.17 1.79 -4.31
C LYS A 67 0.47 0.43 -4.44
N GLY A 68 -0.06 -0.09 -3.34
CA GLY A 68 -0.78 -1.36 -3.31
C GLY A 68 -2.07 -1.31 -4.11
N LYS A 69 -2.82 -0.21 -3.99
CA LYS A 69 -3.99 0.07 -4.83
C LYS A 69 -3.62 0.10 -6.31
N ASP A 70 -2.65 0.93 -6.69
CA ASP A 70 -2.26 1.10 -8.10
C ASP A 70 -1.76 -0.22 -8.72
N ALA A 71 -0.95 -0.98 -7.97
CA ALA A 71 -0.47 -2.28 -8.42
C ALA A 71 -1.59 -3.32 -8.58
N THR A 72 -2.62 -3.26 -7.72
CA THR A 72 -3.79 -4.15 -7.80
C THR A 72 -4.68 -3.77 -8.98
N ALA A 73 -4.94 -2.48 -9.17
CA ALA A 73 -5.71 -1.96 -10.30
C ALA A 73 -5.05 -2.35 -11.63
N GLN A 74 -3.74 -2.09 -11.79
CA GLN A 74 -3.00 -2.47 -12.99
C GLN A 74 -3.01 -3.99 -13.25
N TYR A 75 -2.96 -4.80 -12.19
CA TYR A 75 -3.03 -6.25 -12.35
C TYR A 75 -4.38 -6.70 -12.89
N ILE A 76 -5.47 -6.09 -12.39
CA ILE A 76 -6.82 -6.36 -12.86
C ILE A 76 -6.99 -5.88 -14.29
N GLU A 77 -6.54 -4.68 -14.63
CA GLU A 77 -6.59 -4.19 -16.03
C GLU A 77 -5.92 -5.19 -16.99
N LYS A 78 -4.71 -5.65 -16.65
CA LYS A 78 -4.00 -6.65 -17.45
C LYS A 78 -4.72 -7.99 -17.51
N LEU A 79 -5.32 -8.43 -16.40
CA LEU A 79 -6.12 -9.66 -16.38
C LEU A 79 -7.29 -9.56 -17.36
N PHE A 80 -7.97 -8.42 -17.38
CA PHE A 80 -9.09 -8.17 -18.29
C PHE A 80 -8.67 -8.01 -19.75
N GLU A 81 -7.51 -7.41 -20.03
CA GLU A 81 -6.91 -7.38 -21.37
C GLU A 81 -6.51 -8.78 -21.85
N GLU A 82 -5.85 -9.58 -21.01
CA GLU A 82 -5.54 -10.98 -21.29
C GLU A 82 -6.82 -11.77 -21.58
N MET A 83 -7.87 -11.58 -20.77
CA MET A 83 -9.18 -12.18 -21.04
C MET A 83 -9.70 -11.76 -22.40
N GLU A 84 -9.78 -10.47 -22.74
CA GLU A 84 -10.32 -10.01 -24.03
C GLU A 84 -9.60 -10.64 -25.24
N VAL A 85 -8.28 -10.80 -25.16
CA VAL A 85 -7.49 -11.51 -26.18
C VAL A 85 -7.89 -12.99 -26.26
N LEU A 86 -8.02 -13.65 -25.11
CA LEU A 86 -8.44 -15.06 -25.03
C LEU A 86 -9.86 -15.29 -25.54
N PHE A 87 -10.81 -14.37 -25.29
CA PHE A 87 -12.16 -14.43 -25.85
C PHE A 87 -12.22 -14.14 -27.35
N SER A 88 -11.25 -13.38 -27.87
CA SER A 88 -11.13 -13.11 -29.30
C SER A 88 -10.62 -14.32 -30.09
N ASP A 89 -9.88 -15.21 -29.43
CA ASP A 89 -9.46 -16.49 -30.00
C ASP A 89 -10.57 -17.54 -29.85
N ARG A 90 -11.35 -17.72 -30.92
CA ARG A 90 -12.46 -18.72 -30.97
C ARG A 90 -11.99 -20.17 -30.74
N ALA A 91 -10.69 -20.45 -30.73
CA ALA A 91 -10.15 -21.78 -30.46
C ALA A 91 -9.98 -22.08 -28.96
N LEU A 92 -10.24 -21.12 -28.06
CA LEU A 92 -10.02 -21.31 -26.64
C LEU A 92 -11.08 -22.22 -26.01
N GLY A 93 -10.63 -23.36 -25.47
CA GLY A 93 -11.47 -24.22 -24.65
C GLY A 93 -11.76 -23.62 -23.28
N GLU A 94 -12.98 -23.80 -22.78
CA GLU A 94 -13.46 -23.38 -21.45
C GLU A 94 -12.48 -23.79 -20.32
N ALA A 95 -11.94 -25.01 -20.40
CA ALA A 95 -10.95 -25.53 -19.45
C ALA A 95 -9.60 -24.78 -19.46
N THR A 96 -9.20 -24.20 -20.59
CA THR A 96 -7.97 -23.40 -20.68
C THR A 96 -8.18 -22.04 -20.04
N LEU A 97 -9.34 -21.41 -20.27
CA LEU A 97 -9.69 -20.15 -19.61
C LEU A 97 -9.81 -20.33 -18.09
N GLU A 98 -10.49 -21.38 -17.65
CA GLU A 98 -10.64 -21.71 -16.22
C GLU A 98 -9.28 -21.87 -15.52
N ASN A 99 -8.34 -22.58 -16.14
CA ASN A 99 -6.99 -22.75 -15.59
C ASN A 99 -6.22 -21.42 -15.48
N ILE A 100 -6.26 -20.59 -16.52
CA ILE A 100 -5.59 -19.29 -16.53
C ILE A 100 -6.21 -18.38 -15.46
N LEU A 101 -7.53 -18.31 -15.42
CA LEU A 101 -8.26 -17.47 -14.48
C LEU A 101 -8.02 -17.91 -13.03
N THR A 102 -8.06 -19.23 -12.77
CA THR A 102 -7.74 -19.78 -11.45
C THR A 102 -6.33 -19.42 -11.01
N ALA A 103 -5.34 -19.57 -11.88
CA ALA A 103 -3.96 -19.21 -11.57
C ALA A 103 -3.81 -17.71 -11.30
N ARG A 104 -4.38 -16.86 -12.15
CA ARG A 104 -4.29 -15.39 -12.04
C ARG A 104 -5.02 -14.85 -10.82
N VAL A 105 -6.21 -15.35 -10.51
CA VAL A 105 -6.97 -14.96 -9.32
C VAL A 105 -6.26 -15.42 -8.05
N SER A 106 -5.65 -16.59 -8.04
CA SER A 106 -4.89 -17.07 -6.86
C SER A 106 -3.65 -16.20 -6.57
N ILE A 107 -2.97 -15.71 -7.62
CA ILE A 107 -1.89 -14.74 -7.47
C ILE A 107 -2.42 -13.40 -6.93
N LEU A 108 -3.59 -12.96 -7.38
CA LEU A 108 -4.25 -11.74 -6.89
C LEU A 108 -4.62 -11.87 -5.41
N GLU A 109 -5.24 -12.98 -5.00
CA GLU A 109 -5.55 -13.32 -3.61
C GLU A 109 -4.32 -13.26 -2.72
N LEU A 110 -3.20 -13.85 -3.15
CA LEU A 110 -1.96 -13.83 -2.39
C LEU A 110 -1.44 -12.39 -2.20
N ARG A 111 -1.49 -11.56 -3.26
CA ARG A 111 -1.07 -10.15 -3.20
C ARG A 111 -1.96 -9.34 -2.25
N LEU A 112 -3.26 -9.54 -2.32
CA LEU A 112 -4.24 -8.88 -1.46
C LEU A 112 -4.07 -9.31 0.01
N SER A 113 -3.82 -10.59 0.26
CA SER A 113 -3.51 -11.11 1.60
C SER A 113 -2.25 -10.47 2.19
N HIS A 114 -1.19 -10.33 1.38
CA HIS A 114 0.02 -9.62 1.79
C HIS A 114 -0.24 -8.14 2.10
N LEU A 115 -1.08 -7.48 1.31
CA LEU A 115 -1.47 -6.09 1.52
C LEU A 115 -2.26 -5.94 2.83
N LYS A 116 -3.28 -6.79 3.05
CA LYS A 116 -4.06 -6.83 4.28
C LYS A 116 -3.17 -7.04 5.51
N LYS A 117 -2.19 -7.95 5.44
CA LYS A 117 -1.27 -8.20 6.56
C LYS A 117 -0.35 -7.01 6.89
N ARG A 118 0.09 -6.25 5.87
CA ARG A 118 1.07 -5.16 6.05
C ARG A 118 0.44 -3.84 6.48
N ILE A 119 -0.72 -3.50 5.92
CA ILE A 119 -1.35 -2.18 6.09
C ILE A 119 -2.81 -2.24 6.57
N ASN A 120 -3.34 -3.45 6.83
CA ASN A 120 -4.73 -3.68 7.20
C ASN A 120 -5.74 -3.09 6.21
N LEU A 121 -5.39 -3.14 4.91
CA LEU A 121 -6.23 -2.70 3.81
C LEU A 121 -6.77 -3.91 3.06
N GLU A 122 -8.09 -3.99 2.95
CA GLU A 122 -8.80 -5.02 2.20
C GLU A 122 -9.45 -4.38 0.97
N LEU A 123 -8.76 -4.47 -0.17
CA LEU A 123 -9.20 -3.85 -1.42
C LEU A 123 -10.32 -4.63 -2.13
N LEU A 124 -10.33 -5.95 -2.00
CA LEU A 124 -11.28 -6.86 -2.61
C LEU A 124 -11.64 -7.94 -1.60
N SER A 125 -12.92 -8.26 -1.51
CA SER A 125 -13.40 -9.34 -0.64
C SER A 125 -13.21 -10.71 -1.30
N THR A 126 -13.21 -11.77 -0.50
CA THR A 126 -13.07 -13.14 -1.00
C THR A 126 -14.22 -13.54 -1.93
N GLU A 127 -15.42 -13.01 -1.69
CA GLU A 127 -16.60 -13.24 -2.54
C GLU A 127 -16.40 -12.63 -3.93
N LYS A 128 -15.89 -11.40 -4.01
CA LYS A 128 -15.56 -10.77 -5.29
C LYS A 128 -14.44 -11.52 -6.02
N LEU A 129 -13.46 -12.08 -5.32
CA LEU A 129 -12.44 -12.90 -5.99
C LEU A 129 -13.01 -14.22 -6.53
N ALA A 130 -14.01 -14.79 -5.86
CA ALA A 130 -14.75 -15.95 -6.37
C ALA A 130 -15.60 -15.60 -7.61
N GLU A 131 -16.30 -14.46 -7.58
CA GLU A 131 -17.05 -13.93 -8.75
C GLU A 131 -16.12 -13.73 -9.96
N LEU A 132 -14.88 -13.29 -9.73
CA LEU A 132 -13.91 -13.10 -10.80
C LEU A 132 -13.49 -14.43 -11.45
N ARG A 133 -13.58 -15.56 -10.73
CA ARG A 133 -13.33 -16.91 -11.28
C ARG A 133 -14.52 -17.47 -12.05
N SER A 134 -15.74 -17.14 -11.66
CA SER A 134 -16.96 -17.73 -12.24
C SER A 134 -17.54 -16.89 -13.39
N ASN A 135 -17.70 -15.59 -13.20
CA ASN A 135 -18.46 -14.74 -14.13
C ASN A 135 -17.90 -14.70 -15.55
N PRO A 136 -16.57 -14.68 -15.77
CA PRO A 136 -16.02 -14.71 -17.12
C PRO A 136 -16.39 -16.00 -17.89
N LEU A 137 -16.53 -17.15 -17.22
CA LEU A 137 -16.87 -18.42 -17.88
C LEU A 137 -18.26 -18.37 -18.53
N ASP A 138 -19.22 -17.68 -17.91
CA ASP A 138 -20.57 -17.50 -18.45
C ASP A 138 -20.59 -16.59 -19.69
N PHE A 139 -19.63 -15.66 -19.79
CA PHE A 139 -19.56 -14.71 -20.90
C PHE A 139 -19.07 -15.35 -22.21
N ILE A 140 -18.43 -16.53 -22.17
CA ILE A 140 -17.94 -17.23 -23.39
C ILE A 140 -19.08 -17.48 -24.38
N LYS A 141 -20.27 -17.74 -23.85
CA LYS A 141 -21.46 -18.14 -24.63
C LYS A 141 -22.25 -16.93 -25.13
N SER A 142 -21.93 -15.72 -24.67
CA SER A 142 -22.67 -14.50 -24.99
C SER A 142 -22.07 -13.79 -26.21
N PRO A 143 -22.89 -13.40 -27.21
CA PRO A 143 -22.43 -12.58 -28.33
C PRO A 143 -22.01 -11.16 -27.89
N GLU A 144 -22.40 -10.73 -26.69
CA GLU A 144 -22.13 -9.40 -26.11
C GLU A 144 -20.99 -9.41 -25.07
N TYR A 145 -20.14 -10.46 -25.10
CA TYR A 145 -19.09 -10.67 -24.08
C TYR A 145 -18.18 -9.46 -23.85
N LYS A 146 -17.87 -8.67 -24.90
CA LYS A 146 -17.01 -7.48 -24.78
C LYS A 146 -17.58 -6.42 -23.83
N GLN A 147 -18.88 -6.17 -23.93
CA GLN A 147 -19.55 -5.18 -23.09
C GLN A 147 -19.70 -5.69 -21.66
N GLN A 148 -20.00 -6.98 -21.49
CA GLN A 148 -20.08 -7.64 -20.18
C GLN A 148 -18.73 -7.64 -19.46
N LEU A 149 -17.65 -7.95 -20.19
CA LEU A 149 -16.27 -7.96 -19.68
C LEU A 149 -15.80 -6.54 -19.30
N THR A 150 -16.16 -5.54 -20.12
CA THR A 150 -15.87 -4.12 -19.83
C THR A 150 -16.61 -3.64 -18.59
N ASN A 151 -17.90 -3.96 -18.45
CA ASN A 151 -18.69 -3.60 -17.28
C ASN A 151 -18.14 -4.27 -16.01
N LEU A 152 -17.76 -5.54 -16.10
CA LEU A 152 -17.12 -6.27 -15.00
C LEU A 152 -15.79 -5.60 -14.63
N LYS A 153 -14.94 -5.23 -15.59
CA LYS A 153 -13.70 -4.47 -15.33
C LYS A 153 -13.96 -3.20 -14.54
N PHE A 154 -14.93 -2.39 -14.97
CA PHE A 154 -15.28 -1.14 -14.28
C PHE A 154 -15.82 -1.38 -12.87
N ASP A 155 -16.62 -2.41 -12.64
CA ASP A 155 -17.12 -2.77 -11.30
C ASP A 155 -15.95 -3.05 -10.33
N TYR A 156 -14.96 -3.84 -10.75
CA TYR A 156 -13.82 -4.18 -9.91
C TYR A 156 -12.92 -2.98 -9.62
N LEU A 157 -12.63 -2.15 -10.63
CA LEU A 157 -11.83 -0.95 -10.43
C LEU A 157 -12.53 0.06 -9.51
N ASN A 158 -13.84 0.24 -9.67
CA ASN A 158 -14.63 1.10 -8.81
C ASN A 158 -14.70 0.57 -7.37
N ASN A 159 -14.83 -0.75 -7.19
CA ASN A 159 -14.83 -1.37 -5.86
C ASN A 159 -13.50 -1.13 -5.12
N ILE A 160 -12.38 -1.28 -5.82
CA ILE A 160 -11.05 -0.99 -5.29
C ILE A 160 -10.93 0.48 -4.88
N GLU A 161 -11.39 1.40 -5.73
CA GLU A 161 -11.37 2.83 -5.44
C GLU A 161 -12.20 3.16 -4.20
N GLN A 162 -13.42 2.61 -4.09
CA GLN A 162 -14.30 2.82 -2.95
C GLN A 162 -13.69 2.26 -1.65
N LYS A 163 -13.14 1.04 -1.70
CA LYS A 163 -12.51 0.41 -0.52
C LYS A 163 -11.28 1.19 -0.07
N TYR A 164 -10.47 1.67 -1.01
CA TYR A 164 -9.34 2.53 -0.70
C TYR A 164 -9.76 3.89 -0.12
N SER A 165 -10.79 4.52 -0.70
CA SER A 165 -11.32 5.80 -0.21
C SER A 165 -11.87 5.68 1.20
N ASN A 166 -12.67 4.64 1.47
CA ASN A 166 -13.19 4.36 2.81
C ASN A 166 -12.07 4.11 3.83
N TRP A 167 -10.98 3.45 3.42
CA TRP A 167 -9.82 3.25 4.28
C TRP A 167 -9.09 4.57 4.55
N LEU A 168 -8.93 5.43 3.54
CA LEU A 168 -8.31 6.76 3.70
C LEU A 168 -9.09 7.65 4.68
N GLU A 169 -10.42 7.57 4.67
CA GLU A 169 -11.28 8.31 5.62
C GLU A 169 -11.13 7.79 7.06
N GLN A 170 -10.74 6.53 7.23
CA GLN A 170 -10.55 5.87 8.53
C GLN A 170 -9.10 5.92 9.04
N ALA A 171 -8.13 6.35 8.23
CA ALA A 171 -6.68 6.23 8.47
C ALA A 171 -5.94 7.55 8.75
#